data_AF-K1L770-F1
#
_entry.id   AF-K1L770-F1
#
_cell.length_a   1.000
_cell.length_b   1.000
_cell.length_c   1.000
_cell.angle_alpha   90.00
_cell.angle_beta   90.00
_cell.angle_gamma   90.00
#
_symmetry.space_group_name_H-M   'P 1'
#
loop_
_entity.id
_entity.type
_entity.pdbx_description
1 polymer ?
#
loop_
_entity_poly.entity_id
_entity_poly.type
_entity_poly.pdbx_seq_one_letter_code
_entity_poly.pdbx_strand_id
1 'polypeptide(L)'
;MSNRYKAKNMKTNKIIQLSVFVLLLFTLGACSKKYTFPVSTVTPSADGVVKVKKQKGGIYSFETAVENLANPSRLTPPKAHYIVWVQNEEGQYQNLGELELSRRNKAKLEGALTYKPVYFIITAEDVKNANWPNLQQTIFKSERLRLR
;
A
#
# COMPACT_ATOMS: atom_id res chain seq x y z
N MET A 1 -26.17 33.99 59.94
CA MET A 1 -25.52 34.06 58.61
C MET A 1 -25.19 32.63 58.17
N SER A 2 -26.11 31.91 57.54
CA SER A 2 -25.95 30.49 57.19
C SER A 2 -25.43 30.34 55.76
N ASN A 3 -24.23 29.78 55.61
CA ASN A 3 -23.63 29.50 54.31
C ASN A 3 -24.06 28.09 53.87
N ARG A 4 -25.01 28.00 52.93
CA ARG A 4 -25.44 26.73 52.33
C ARG A 4 -24.44 26.34 51.24
N TYR A 5 -23.56 25.39 51.55
CA TYR A 5 -22.74 24.72 50.54
C TYR A 5 -23.65 23.95 49.56
N LYS A 6 -23.74 24.44 48.32
CA LYS A 6 -24.38 23.72 47.20
C LYS A 6 -23.56 22.48 46.85
N ALA A 7 -24.13 21.29 47.04
CA ALA A 7 -23.59 20.06 46.49
C ALA A 7 -23.61 20.14 44.95
N LYS A 8 -22.43 20.19 44.33
CA LYS A 8 -22.28 20.16 42.87
C LYS A 8 -22.54 18.73 42.38
N ASN A 9 -23.46 18.56 41.43
CA ASN A 9 -23.90 17.27 40.89
C ASN A 9 -22.74 16.48 40.24
N MET A 10 -22.12 15.58 41.01
CA MET A 10 -21.01 14.70 40.59
C MET A 10 -21.40 13.63 39.54
N LYS A 11 -22.70 13.39 39.33
CA LYS A 11 -23.23 12.41 38.37
C LYS A 11 -23.06 12.86 36.90
N THR A 12 -23.18 14.16 36.63
CA THR A 12 -23.10 14.71 35.26
C THR A 12 -21.69 14.65 34.68
N ASN A 13 -20.65 14.82 35.51
CA ASN A 13 -19.24 14.75 35.08
C ASN A 13 -18.80 13.33 34.71
N LYS A 14 -19.29 12.30 35.42
CA LYS A 14 -18.98 10.90 35.09
C LYS A 14 -19.62 10.47 33.78
N ILE A 15 -20.84 10.94 33.48
CA ILE A 15 -21.54 10.63 32.22
C ILE A 15 -20.83 11.30 31.04
N ILE A 16 -20.39 12.56 31.19
CA ILE A 16 -19.61 13.28 30.16
C ILE A 16 -18.24 12.63 29.94
N GLN A 17 -17.56 12.18 30.99
CA GLN A 17 -16.29 11.46 30.86
C GLN A 17 -16.45 10.10 30.18
N LEU A 18 -17.55 9.38 30.45
CA LEU A 18 -17.84 8.09 29.82
C LEU A 18 -18.17 8.25 28.33
N SER A 19 -18.90 9.31 27.96
CA SER A 19 -19.24 9.57 26.56
C SER A 19 -18.04 10.03 25.71
N VAL A 20 -17.09 10.77 26.29
CA VAL A 20 -15.81 11.10 25.63
C VAL A 20 -14.96 9.84 25.41
N PHE A 21 -14.95 8.90 26.36
CA PHE A 21 -14.22 7.63 26.22
C PHE A 21 -14.83 6.71 25.16
N VAL A 22 -16.16 6.66 25.06
CA VAL A 22 -16.88 5.90 24.02
C VAL A 22 -16.71 6.51 22.63
N LEU A 23 -16.65 7.85 22.52
CA LEU A 23 -16.41 8.54 21.25
C LEU A 23 -14.98 8.32 20.72
N LEU A 24 -14.00 8.12 21.60
CA LEU A 24 -12.61 7.82 21.24
C LEU A 24 -12.44 6.42 20.60
N LEU A 25 -13.34 5.49 20.92
CA LEU A 25 -13.35 4.11 20.39
C LEU A 25 -13.87 4.00 18.96
N PHE A 26 -14.45 5.07 18.39
CA PHE A 26 -14.98 5.11 17.02
C PHE A 26 -13.97 5.61 15.98
N THR A 27 -12.67 5.59 16.27
CA THR A 27 -11.65 5.79 15.22
C THR A 27 -11.62 4.57 14.29
N LEU A 28 -12.58 4.54 13.37
CA LEU A 28 -12.78 3.50 12.36
C LEU A 28 -11.47 3.23 11.62
N GLY A 29 -10.88 2.08 11.91
CA GLY A 29 -9.72 1.57 11.21
C GLY A 29 -10.06 1.36 9.74
N ALA A 30 -9.55 2.22 8.86
CA ALA A 30 -9.52 1.92 7.45
C ALA A 30 -8.65 0.66 7.26
N CYS A 31 -9.32 -0.46 6.97
CA CYS A 31 -8.68 -1.75 6.75
C CYS A 31 -7.91 -1.70 5.43
N SER A 32 -6.63 -2.06 5.47
CA SER A 32 -5.80 -2.20 4.27
C SER A 32 -6.19 -3.48 3.55
N LYS A 33 -6.41 -3.42 2.23
CA LYS A 33 -6.66 -4.61 1.41
C LYS A 33 -5.34 -5.14 0.88
N LYS A 34 -5.06 -6.41 1.15
CA LYS A 34 -3.90 -7.14 0.64
C LYS A 34 -4.29 -7.89 -0.64
N TYR A 35 -3.46 -7.77 -1.67
CA TYR A 35 -3.55 -8.52 -2.91
C TYR A 35 -2.23 -9.28 -3.09
N THR A 36 -2.31 -10.59 -3.21
CA THR A 36 -1.15 -11.43 -3.54
C THR A 36 -0.99 -11.45 -5.05
N PHE A 37 0.24 -11.28 -5.54
CA PHE A 37 0.50 -11.41 -6.96
C PHE A 37 0.41 -12.89 -7.37
N PRO A 38 -0.14 -13.20 -8.56
CA PRO A 38 0.01 -14.53 -9.16
C PRO A 38 1.49 -14.91 -9.31
N VAL A 39 1.77 -16.21 -9.33
CA VAL A 39 3.13 -16.75 -9.50
C VAL A 39 3.74 -16.21 -10.80
N SER A 40 4.97 -15.72 -10.70
CA SER A 40 5.72 -15.22 -11.86
C SER A 40 6.22 -16.37 -12.72
N THR A 41 6.10 -16.25 -14.04
CA THR A 41 6.75 -17.17 -14.99
C THR A 41 8.23 -16.87 -15.16
N VAL A 42 8.67 -15.66 -14.80
CA VAL A 42 10.07 -15.22 -14.91
C VAL A 42 10.86 -15.54 -13.64
N THR A 43 10.23 -15.38 -12.47
CA THR A 43 10.83 -15.71 -11.17
C THR A 43 9.88 -16.55 -10.31
N PRO A 44 9.69 -17.85 -10.60
CA PRO A 44 8.67 -18.68 -9.94
C PRO A 44 8.82 -18.83 -8.43
N SER A 45 10.04 -18.68 -7.90
CA SER A 45 10.31 -18.73 -6.46
C SER A 45 9.95 -17.44 -5.72
N ALA A 46 9.67 -16.34 -6.43
CA ALA A 46 9.41 -15.05 -5.81
C ALA A 46 7.94 -14.93 -5.39
N ASP A 47 7.73 -14.40 -4.20
CA ASP A 47 6.40 -14.18 -3.63
C ASP A 47 6.17 -12.69 -3.46
N GLY A 48 5.13 -12.17 -4.11
CA GLY A 48 4.84 -10.75 -4.09
C GLY A 48 3.46 -10.43 -3.52
N VAL A 49 3.37 -9.30 -2.83
CA VAL A 49 2.11 -8.74 -2.33
C VAL A 49 2.05 -7.23 -2.54
N VAL A 50 0.86 -6.72 -2.78
CA VAL A 50 0.57 -5.28 -2.67
C VAL A 50 -0.57 -5.06 -1.69
N LYS A 51 -0.37 -4.17 -0.73
CA LYS A 51 -1.40 -3.69 0.18
C LYS A 51 -1.84 -2.30 -0.26
N VAL A 52 -3.14 -2.07 -0.34
CA VAL A 52 -3.70 -0.76 -0.67
C VAL A 52 -4.74 -0.37 0.35
N LYS A 53 -4.62 0.86 0.84
CA LYS A 53 -5.52 1.44 1.83
C LYS A 53 -6.02 2.78 1.34
N LYS A 54 -7.34 2.89 1.20
CA LYS A 54 -8.02 4.17 0.96
C LYS A 54 -7.95 5.00 2.25
N GLN A 55 -7.45 6.22 2.12
CA GLN A 55 -7.36 7.20 3.19
C GLN A 55 -8.46 8.26 3.04
N LYS A 56 -8.57 9.14 4.04
CA LYS A 56 -9.45 10.30 3.95
C LYS A 56 -8.98 11.22 2.81
N GLY A 57 -9.91 11.88 2.13
CA GLY A 57 -9.59 12.81 1.04
C GLY A 57 -9.26 12.16 -0.30
N GLY A 58 -9.59 10.87 -0.50
CA GLY A 58 -9.42 10.21 -1.81
C GLY A 58 -7.99 9.76 -2.12
N ILE A 59 -7.08 9.85 -1.14
CA ILE A 59 -5.70 9.37 -1.25
C ILE A 59 -5.66 7.85 -1.01
N TYR A 60 -4.81 7.14 -1.73
CA TYR A 60 -4.57 5.71 -1.59
C TYR A 60 -3.11 5.46 -1.22
N SER A 61 -2.85 5.01 0.02
CA SER A 61 -1.51 4.52 0.35
C SER A 61 -1.33 3.09 -0.16
N PHE A 62 -0.14 2.78 -0.65
CA PHE A 62 0.23 1.45 -1.08
C PHE A 62 1.53 0.99 -0.42
N GLU A 63 1.68 -0.33 -0.29
CA GLU A 63 2.89 -1.02 0.11
C GLU A 63 3.04 -2.24 -0.80
N THR A 64 4.05 -2.24 -1.65
CA THR A 64 4.44 -3.37 -2.50
C THR A 64 5.64 -4.06 -1.85
N ALA A 65 5.56 -5.36 -1.63
CA ALA A 65 6.65 -6.14 -1.04
C ALA A 65 6.82 -7.45 -1.79
N VAL A 66 8.07 -7.85 -2.02
CA VAL A 66 8.43 -9.11 -2.68
C VAL A 66 9.51 -9.80 -1.88
N GLU A 67 9.39 -11.12 -1.72
CA GLU A 67 10.39 -11.99 -1.12
C GLU A 67 10.92 -13.00 -2.15
N ASN A 68 12.12 -13.54 -1.89
CA ASN A 68 12.81 -14.49 -2.77
C ASN A 68 13.02 -13.97 -4.20
N LEU A 69 13.12 -12.64 -4.36
CA LEU A 69 13.30 -12.00 -5.65
C LEU A 69 14.75 -12.14 -6.12
N ALA A 70 14.95 -12.74 -7.29
CA ALA A 70 16.27 -12.84 -7.90
C ALA A 70 16.83 -11.45 -8.22
N ASN A 71 18.15 -11.27 -8.13
CA ASN A 71 18.79 -10.03 -8.61
C ASN A 71 18.48 -9.82 -10.11
N PRO A 72 18.08 -8.60 -10.54
CA PRO A 72 17.65 -8.35 -11.92
C PRO A 72 18.75 -8.64 -12.95
N SER A 73 20.03 -8.54 -12.57
CA SER A 73 21.17 -8.93 -13.42
C SER A 73 21.25 -10.42 -13.73
N ARG A 74 20.52 -11.26 -12.99
CA ARG A 74 20.47 -12.72 -13.18
C ARG A 74 19.28 -13.17 -14.04
N LEU A 75 18.46 -12.23 -14.51
CA LEU A 75 17.39 -12.52 -15.45
C LEU A 75 17.94 -12.81 -16.84
N THR A 76 17.09 -13.35 -17.71
CA THR A 76 17.42 -13.57 -19.12
C THR A 76 16.32 -12.96 -19.99
N PRO A 77 16.60 -11.85 -20.71
CA PRO A 77 17.85 -11.07 -20.67
C PRO A 77 18.10 -10.40 -19.30
N PRO A 78 19.35 -10.09 -18.95
CA PRO A 78 19.67 -9.37 -17.72
C PRO A 78 19.10 -7.95 -17.75
N LYS A 79 18.70 -7.45 -16.58
CA LYS A 79 18.17 -6.10 -16.36
C LYS A 79 18.85 -5.42 -15.18
N ALA A 80 18.61 -4.13 -15.00
CA ALA A 80 19.25 -3.34 -13.95
C ALA A 80 18.33 -3.10 -12.75
N HIS A 81 17.03 -2.89 -12.99
CA HIS A 81 16.10 -2.39 -12.00
C HIS A 81 14.79 -3.17 -12.01
N TYR A 82 14.15 -3.30 -10.85
CA TYR A 82 12.74 -3.65 -10.78
C TYR A 82 11.93 -2.38 -10.54
N ILE A 83 10.95 -2.11 -11.38
CA ILE A 83 10.14 -0.90 -11.29
C ILE A 83 8.71 -1.28 -10.97
N VAL A 84 8.14 -0.59 -9.98
CA VAL A 84 6.72 -0.71 -9.64
C VAL A 84 5.94 0.30 -10.48
N TRP A 85 4.88 -0.19 -11.11
CA TRP A 85 3.96 0.61 -11.88
C TRP A 85 2.56 0.46 -11.31
N VAL A 86 1.76 1.49 -11.53
CA VAL A 86 0.31 1.45 -11.33
C VAL A 86 -0.40 1.74 -12.62
N GLN A 87 -1.50 1.02 -12.87
CA GLN A 87 -2.46 1.34 -13.91
C GLN A 87 -3.70 1.99 -13.30
N ASN A 88 -4.13 3.13 -13.83
CA ASN A 88 -5.36 3.81 -13.43
C ASN A 88 -6.59 3.31 -14.23
N GLU A 89 -7.76 3.91 -13.97
CA GLU A 89 -9.02 3.54 -14.65
C GLU A 89 -9.02 3.88 -16.15
N GLU A 90 -8.22 4.85 -16.57
CA GLU A 90 -8.01 5.24 -17.98
C GLU A 90 -7.02 4.34 -18.71
N GLY A 91 -6.44 3.35 -18.01
CA GLY A 91 -5.47 2.41 -18.58
C GLY A 91 -4.05 2.96 -18.68
N GLN A 92 -3.79 4.16 -18.18
CA GLN A 92 -2.46 4.78 -18.17
C GLN A 92 -1.57 4.15 -17.11
N TYR A 93 -0.28 3.97 -17.43
CA TYR A 93 0.74 3.53 -16.50
C TYR A 93 1.50 4.71 -15.91
N GLN A 94 1.75 4.65 -14.60
CA GLN A 94 2.67 5.57 -13.94
C GLN A 94 3.75 4.78 -13.20
N ASN A 95 5.00 5.22 -13.38
CA ASN A 95 6.16 4.73 -12.65
C ASN A 95 6.08 5.21 -11.20
N LEU A 96 6.06 4.28 -10.25
CA LEU A 96 6.01 4.56 -8.82
C LEU A 96 7.37 4.53 -8.14
N GLY A 97 8.40 4.08 -8.85
CA GLY A 97 9.77 4.00 -8.37
C GLY A 97 10.35 2.60 -8.39
N GLU A 98 11.62 2.53 -8.03
CA GLU A 98 12.38 1.28 -7.96
C GLU A 98 12.00 0.46 -6.72
N LEU A 99 11.83 -0.84 -6.94
CA LEU A 99 11.70 -1.83 -5.89
C LEU A 99 13.10 -2.31 -5.49
N GLU A 100 13.75 -1.56 -4.60
CA GLU A 100 15.15 -1.81 -4.23
C GLU A 100 15.33 -3.17 -3.53
N LEU A 101 16.18 -4.01 -4.11
CA LEU A 101 16.48 -5.34 -3.60
C LEU A 101 17.48 -5.26 -2.45
N SER A 102 17.07 -5.74 -1.27
CA SER A 102 17.95 -5.90 -0.12
C SER A 102 18.80 -7.18 -0.22
N ARG A 103 19.84 -7.27 0.63
CA ARG A 103 20.75 -8.44 0.72
C ARG A 103 20.07 -9.78 1.01
N ARG A 104 18.80 -9.79 1.45
CA ARG A 104 18.04 -11.00 1.78
C ARG A 104 17.03 -11.39 0.69
N ASN A 105 17.24 -10.94 -0.55
CA ASN A 105 16.31 -11.15 -1.67
C ASN A 105 14.88 -10.66 -1.38
N LYS A 106 14.77 -9.62 -0.53
CA LYS A 106 13.51 -8.94 -0.20
C LYS A 106 13.55 -7.54 -0.74
N ALA A 107 12.42 -7.05 -1.23
CA ALA A 107 12.32 -5.71 -1.78
C ALA A 107 10.97 -5.09 -1.38
N LYS A 108 10.95 -3.77 -1.16
CA LYS A 108 9.78 -3.06 -0.65
C LYS A 108 9.71 -1.64 -1.19
N LEU A 109 8.51 -1.21 -1.59
CA LEU A 109 8.22 0.17 -1.97
C LEU A 109 6.89 0.61 -1.35
N GLU A 110 6.88 1.80 -0.78
CA GLU A 110 5.70 2.43 -0.20
C GLU A 110 5.46 3.80 -0.81
N GLY A 111 4.20 4.22 -0.84
CA GLY A 111 3.85 5.56 -1.32
C GLY A 111 2.37 5.84 -1.22
N ALA A 112 1.97 6.94 -1.85
CA ALA A 112 0.58 7.37 -1.91
C ALA A 112 0.20 7.82 -3.32
N LEU A 113 -1.05 7.57 -3.69
CA LEU A 113 -1.66 7.96 -4.96
C LEU A 113 -2.84 8.88 -4.70
N THR A 114 -3.00 9.91 -5.52
CA THR A 114 -4.16 10.82 -5.48
C THR A 114 -5.31 10.35 -6.38
N TYR A 115 -5.16 9.19 -7.00
CA TYR A 115 -6.14 8.56 -7.87
C TYR A 115 -6.28 7.07 -7.53
N LYS A 116 -7.38 6.47 -7.98
CA LYS A 116 -7.70 5.07 -7.67
C LYS A 116 -6.88 4.10 -8.54
N PRO A 117 -6.08 3.19 -7.95
CA PRO A 117 -5.34 2.20 -8.70
C PRO A 117 -6.24 1.03 -9.13
N VAL A 118 -5.99 0.50 -10.32
CA VAL A 118 -6.70 -0.68 -10.87
C VAL A 118 -5.81 -1.91 -10.89
N TYR A 119 -4.53 -1.74 -11.24
CA TYR A 119 -3.52 -2.80 -11.20
C TYR A 119 -2.19 -2.25 -10.67
N PHE A 120 -1.43 -3.11 -10.00
CA PHE A 120 0.00 -2.93 -9.78
C PHE A 120 0.77 -3.90 -10.64
N ILE A 121 1.86 -3.44 -11.24
CA ILE A 121 2.73 -4.24 -12.11
C ILE A 121 4.17 -4.03 -11.65
N ILE A 122 4.97 -5.09 -11.69
CA ILE A 122 6.40 -5.02 -11.46
C ILE A 122 7.08 -5.54 -12.73
N THR A 123 7.93 -4.71 -13.33
CA THR A 123 8.73 -5.08 -14.50
C THR A 123 10.21 -5.03 -14.17
N ALA A 124 11.02 -5.75 -14.95
CA ALA A 124 12.46 -5.59 -14.96
C ALA A 124 12.87 -4.63 -16.10
N GLU A 125 13.61 -3.58 -15.75
CA GLU A 125 13.93 -2.44 -16.62
C GLU A 125 15.45 -2.17 -16.66
N ASP A 126 15.89 -1.49 -17.72
CA ASP A 126 17.29 -1.04 -17.86
C ASP A 126 17.54 0.31 -17.17
N VAL A 127 16.50 1.15 -17.00
CA VAL A 127 16.60 2.48 -16.39
C VAL A 127 15.49 2.69 -15.35
N LYS A 128 15.80 3.45 -14.28
CA LYS A 128 14.87 3.68 -13.17
C LYS A 128 13.65 4.53 -13.55
N ASN A 129 13.88 5.54 -14.38
CA ASN A 129 12.91 6.56 -14.78
C ASN A 129 12.27 6.25 -16.15
N ALA A 130 12.05 4.97 -16.45
CA ALA A 130 11.29 4.57 -17.63
C ALA A 130 9.90 5.24 -17.60
N ASN A 131 9.44 5.68 -18.78
CA ASN A 131 8.12 6.33 -18.95
C ASN A 131 7.01 5.33 -19.31
N TRP A 132 7.38 4.08 -19.63
CA TRP A 132 6.44 3.01 -19.96
C TRP A 132 6.99 1.66 -19.48
N PRO A 133 6.15 0.75 -18.95
CA PRO A 133 6.60 -0.56 -18.51
C PRO A 133 7.00 -1.45 -19.68
N ASN A 134 8.12 -2.14 -19.54
CA ASN A 134 8.51 -3.25 -20.41
C ASN A 134 7.64 -4.48 -20.10
N LEU A 135 6.48 -4.54 -20.74
CA LEU A 135 5.49 -5.60 -20.52
C LEU A 135 6.02 -7.00 -20.89
N GLN A 136 7.04 -7.11 -21.75
CA GLN A 136 7.68 -8.38 -22.08
C GLN A 136 8.53 -8.93 -20.93
N GLN A 137 8.97 -8.06 -20.02
CA GLN A 137 9.75 -8.38 -18.82
C GLN A 137 8.92 -8.15 -17.55
N THR A 138 7.64 -8.53 -17.60
CA THR A 138 6.75 -8.47 -16.43
C THR A 138 7.11 -9.57 -15.44
N ILE A 139 7.44 -9.17 -14.22
CA ILE A 139 7.66 -10.09 -13.09
C ILE A 139 6.34 -10.41 -12.43
N PHE A 140 5.55 -9.38 -12.11
CA PHE A 140 4.24 -9.53 -11.48
C PHE A 140 3.22 -8.58 -12.08
N LYS A 141 1.97 -9.02 -12.12
CA LYS A 141 0.79 -8.18 -12.36
C LYS A 141 -0.30 -8.60 -11.39
N SER A 142 -0.84 -7.66 -10.63
CA SER A 142 -1.91 -7.98 -9.69
C SER A 142 -3.17 -8.40 -10.45
N GLU A 143 -4.06 -9.12 -9.76
CA GLU A 143 -5.47 -9.10 -10.17
C GLU A 143 -6.03 -7.67 -10.11
N ARG A 144 -7.22 -7.47 -10.70
CA ARG A 144 -7.90 -6.18 -10.64
C ARG A 144 -8.21 -5.82 -9.18
N LEU A 145 -7.73 -4.67 -8.72
CA LEU A 145 -7.96 -4.20 -7.37
C LEU A 145 -9.43 -3.85 -7.17
N ARG A 146 -10.11 -4.59 -6.28
CA ARG A 146 -11.50 -4.34 -5.89
C ARG A 146 -11.55 -3.49 -4.63
N LEU A 147 -11.14 -2.23 -4.73
CA LEU A 147 -11.22 -1.26 -3.65
C LEU A 147 -12.68 -0.83 -3.44
N ARG A 148 -13.15 -0.87 -2.19
CA ARG A 148 -14.46 -0.36 -1.76
C ARG A 148 -14.25 1.00 -1.10
#